data_AF-A0AAN9A9M8-F1
#
_entry.id   AF-A0AAN9A9M8-F1
#
_cell.length_a   1.000
_cell.length_b   1.000
_cell.length_c   1.000
_cell.angle_alpha   90.00
_cell.angle_beta   90.00
_cell.angle_gamma   90.00
#
_symmetry.space_group_name_H-M   'P 1'
#
loop_
_entity.id
_entity.type
_entity.pdbx_description
1 polymer ?
#
loop_
_entity_poly.entity_id
_entity_poly.type
_entity_poly.pdbx_seq_one_letter_code
_entity_poly.pdbx_strand_id
1 'polypeptide(L)'
;MAKKDMDMMDHPPIWRIDGKSLLQKFQAFEKDGKTLYRNISTYSGWTSQAKALYVGVKVTFVFQSRYDTVVEMVGIKNQEEDESSNDKPEEVVWVSKNQQQDYEISEELRSHMPDFEIYLQTLISQALDNNFLKEIYEENDDYFVERVKIIDELAEERKRKILEIVQWNDKFRNSLDTWPCINVMITKNADMCQACSNQPATKLSQLYGQPYNQETLRSREPMPSEVDTKNYEVCDRCSNLSQMYNKVSHQKYDYYSQCKSTVTNTRVTHPSKHTTTILRDLLANDHWIMGLFRSMCTTWIKVDRLYQEELNVKNDGAEAEASKEESSEATETAT
;
A
#
# COMPACT_ATOMS: atom_id res chain seq x y z
N MET A 1 5.21 -22.52 -14.99
CA MET A 1 3.84 -22.78 -15.51
C MET A 1 3.84 -24.14 -16.20
N ALA A 2 2.79 -24.96 -16.11
CA ALA A 2 2.75 -26.24 -16.80
C ALA A 2 2.39 -26.05 -18.28
N LYS A 3 3.12 -26.70 -19.21
CA LYS A 3 2.92 -26.53 -20.66
C LYS A 3 1.50 -26.90 -21.11
N LYS A 4 0.91 -27.94 -20.50
CA LYS A 4 -0.45 -28.39 -20.79
C LYS A 4 -1.55 -27.38 -20.46
N ASP A 5 -1.29 -26.47 -19.52
CA ASP A 5 -2.29 -25.51 -19.04
C ASP A 5 -2.22 -24.20 -19.85
N MET A 6 -1.17 -23.99 -20.65
CA MET A 6 -0.93 -22.76 -21.42
C MET A 6 -2.02 -22.47 -22.45
N ASP A 7 -2.48 -23.49 -23.17
CA ASP A 7 -3.45 -23.33 -24.27
C ASP A 7 -4.89 -23.63 -23.82
N MET A 8 -5.09 -24.08 -22.58
CA MET A 8 -6.39 -24.52 -22.06
C MET A 8 -7.06 -23.52 -21.11
N MET A 9 -6.33 -22.53 -20.60
CA MET A 9 -6.82 -21.58 -19.61
C MET A 9 -6.32 -20.18 -19.92
N ASP A 10 -7.17 -19.16 -19.79
CA ASP A 10 -6.77 -17.75 -20.00
C ASP A 10 -5.72 -17.29 -18.97
N HIS A 11 -5.80 -17.81 -17.73
CA HIS A 11 -4.89 -17.50 -16.62
C HIS A 11 -4.41 -18.78 -15.91
N PRO A 12 -3.49 -19.53 -16.51
CA PRO A 12 -3.06 -20.82 -16.00
C PRO A 12 -2.29 -20.68 -14.68
N PRO A 13 -2.47 -21.61 -13.72
CA PRO A 13 -1.76 -21.55 -12.45
C PRO A 13 -0.25 -21.64 -12.65
N ILE A 14 0.47 -20.86 -11.86
CA ILE A 14 1.93 -20.93 -11.81
C ILE A 14 2.40 -21.68 -10.57
N TRP A 15 3.65 -22.12 -10.64
CA TRP A 15 4.22 -23.03 -9.68
C TRP A 15 5.60 -22.51 -9.29
N ARG A 16 5.84 -22.41 -7.99
CA ARG A 16 7.14 -22.06 -7.40
C ARG A 16 7.79 -23.32 -6.86
N ILE A 17 9.07 -23.52 -7.13
CA ILE A 17 9.85 -24.58 -6.46
C ILE A 17 9.95 -24.23 -4.98
N ASP A 18 9.45 -25.13 -4.13
CA ASP A 18 9.45 -25.01 -2.68
C ASP A 18 10.24 -26.17 -2.07
N GLY A 19 11.41 -25.86 -1.52
CA GLY A 19 12.37 -26.87 -1.08
C GLY A 19 12.96 -27.71 -2.22
N LYS A 20 13.27 -28.99 -1.95
CA LYS A 20 13.97 -29.88 -2.89
C LYS A 20 13.04 -30.73 -3.77
N SER A 21 11.78 -30.91 -3.36
CA SER A 21 10.89 -31.94 -3.93
C SER A 21 9.45 -31.48 -4.12
N LEU A 22 9.14 -30.20 -3.91
CA LEU A 22 7.78 -29.70 -4.06
C LEU A 22 7.70 -28.49 -5.00
N LEU A 23 6.54 -28.40 -5.64
CA LEU A 23 6.05 -27.20 -6.30
C LEU A 23 4.87 -26.67 -5.50
N GLN A 24 4.91 -25.41 -5.09
CA GLN A 24 3.77 -24.71 -4.49
C GLN A 24 2.96 -24.01 -5.58
N LYS A 25 1.63 -24.19 -5.55
CA LYS A 25 0.71 -23.60 -6.52
C LYS A 25 0.43 -22.13 -6.21
N PHE A 26 0.35 -21.34 -7.26
CA PHE A 26 -0.09 -19.96 -7.25
C PHE A 26 -1.31 -19.83 -8.17
N GLN A 27 -2.38 -19.25 -7.65
CA GLN A 27 -3.66 -19.12 -8.35
C GLN A 27 -3.90 -17.67 -8.74
N ALA A 28 -4.35 -17.48 -9.97
CA ALA A 28 -4.70 -16.17 -10.51
C ALA A 28 -5.91 -15.58 -9.75
N PHE A 29 -5.85 -14.28 -9.50
CA PHE A 29 -6.95 -13.46 -9.00
C PHE A 29 -6.83 -12.05 -9.59
N GLU A 30 -7.96 -11.36 -9.74
CA GLU A 30 -7.99 -10.02 -10.30
C GLU A 30 -7.92 -8.98 -9.18
N LYS A 31 -7.02 -7.99 -9.32
CA LYS A 31 -6.89 -6.84 -8.41
C LYS A 31 -6.57 -5.61 -9.23
N ASP A 32 -7.34 -4.53 -9.05
CA ASP A 32 -7.14 -3.25 -9.75
C ASP A 32 -7.07 -3.38 -11.29
N GLY A 33 -7.84 -4.31 -11.87
CA GLY A 33 -7.86 -4.61 -13.31
C GLY A 33 -6.62 -5.35 -13.82
N LYS A 34 -5.81 -5.92 -12.92
CA LYS A 34 -4.62 -6.73 -13.23
C LYS A 34 -4.77 -8.15 -12.70
N THR A 35 -4.25 -9.12 -13.47
CA THR A 35 -4.19 -10.53 -13.06
C THR A 35 -2.95 -10.77 -12.20
N LEU A 36 -3.16 -10.93 -10.90
CA LEU A 36 -2.13 -11.28 -9.93
C LEU A 36 -2.23 -12.76 -9.54
N TYR A 37 -1.18 -13.29 -8.94
CA TYR A 37 -1.08 -14.69 -8.54
C TYR A 37 -0.74 -14.78 -7.07
N ARG A 38 -1.59 -15.43 -6.27
CA ARG A 38 -1.32 -15.67 -4.84
C ARG A 38 -0.96 -17.14 -4.59
N ASN A 39 -0.04 -17.39 -3.66
CA ASN A 39 0.22 -18.75 -3.19
C ASN A 39 -1.03 -19.34 -2.51
N ILE A 40 -1.22 -20.65 -2.67
CA ILE A 40 -2.26 -21.43 -2.00
C ILE A 40 -1.65 -22.71 -1.42
N SER A 41 -2.33 -23.34 -0.47
CA SER A 41 -1.89 -24.58 0.21
C SER A 41 -2.00 -25.84 -0.66
N THR A 42 -1.84 -25.71 -1.98
CA THR A 42 -1.80 -26.82 -2.93
C THR A 42 -0.37 -27.06 -3.38
N TYR A 43 0.09 -28.30 -3.25
CA TYR A 43 1.45 -28.70 -3.58
C TYR A 43 1.44 -29.83 -4.62
N SER A 44 2.51 -29.90 -5.41
CA SER A 44 2.77 -31.00 -6.34
C SER A 44 4.21 -31.50 -6.19
N GLY A 45 4.48 -32.74 -6.60
CA GLY A 45 5.84 -33.29 -6.57
C GLY A 45 6.75 -32.63 -7.61
N TRP A 46 7.94 -32.22 -7.19
CA TRP A 46 9.00 -31.74 -8.07
C TRP A 46 10.09 -32.80 -8.23
N THR A 47 10.38 -33.17 -9.47
CA THR A 47 11.54 -33.99 -9.84
C THR A 47 12.26 -33.36 -11.02
N SER A 48 13.56 -33.63 -11.16
CA SER A 48 14.35 -33.12 -12.30
C SER A 48 13.78 -33.56 -13.66
N GLN A 49 13.14 -34.74 -13.71
CA GLN A 49 12.46 -35.26 -14.89
C GLN A 49 11.18 -34.49 -15.23
N ALA A 50 10.45 -34.01 -14.21
CA ALA A 50 9.24 -33.21 -14.39
C ALA A 50 9.53 -31.81 -14.98
N LYS A 51 10.78 -31.33 -14.93
CA LYS A 51 11.18 -30.01 -15.47
C LYS A 51 10.75 -29.80 -16.93
N ALA A 52 10.79 -30.85 -17.76
CA ALA A 52 10.41 -30.78 -19.17
C ALA A 52 8.92 -30.41 -19.41
N LEU A 53 8.06 -30.66 -18.40
CA LEU A 53 6.62 -30.40 -18.44
C LEU A 53 6.27 -28.95 -18.09
N TYR A 54 7.23 -28.16 -17.61
CA TYR A 54 7.02 -26.78 -17.18
C TYR A 54 7.83 -25.80 -18.04
N VAL A 55 7.30 -24.59 -18.19
CA VAL A 55 8.01 -23.43 -18.73
C VAL A 55 8.30 -22.43 -17.61
N GLY A 56 9.47 -21.79 -17.69
CA GLY A 56 9.86 -20.73 -16.76
C GLY A 56 9.02 -19.48 -17.00
N VAL A 57 8.62 -18.81 -15.93
CA VAL A 57 7.90 -17.53 -15.99
C VAL A 57 8.71 -16.45 -15.30
N LYS A 58 8.68 -15.24 -15.84
CA LYS A 58 9.19 -14.03 -15.19
C LYS A 58 8.04 -13.44 -14.36
N VAL A 59 8.32 -13.14 -13.10
CA VAL A 59 7.34 -12.59 -12.16
C VAL A 59 7.92 -11.41 -11.40
N THR A 60 7.06 -10.47 -11.03
CA THR A 60 7.36 -9.35 -10.14
C THR A 60 6.71 -9.61 -8.79
N PHE A 61 7.43 -9.41 -7.69
CA PHE A 61 6.85 -9.53 -6.36
C PHE A 61 5.98 -8.31 -6.06
N VAL A 62 4.72 -8.54 -5.72
CA VAL A 62 3.76 -7.48 -5.36
C VAL A 62 3.60 -7.39 -3.85
N PHE A 63 3.58 -8.54 -3.17
CA PHE A 63 3.43 -8.60 -1.71
C PHE A 63 3.99 -9.92 -1.18
N GLN A 64 4.66 -9.88 -0.03
CA GLN A 64 5.14 -11.09 0.64
C GLN A 64 5.04 -10.96 2.15
N SER A 65 4.42 -11.95 2.78
CA SER A 65 4.34 -12.15 4.22
C SER A 65 4.82 -13.56 4.58
N ARG A 66 4.70 -13.94 5.86
CA ARG A 66 5.00 -15.32 6.31
C ARG A 66 4.09 -16.38 5.66
N TYR A 67 2.86 -16.02 5.33
CA TYR A 67 1.84 -16.97 4.86
C TYR A 67 1.39 -16.71 3.42
N ASP A 68 1.48 -15.46 2.97
CA ASP A 68 1.01 -15.03 1.66
C ASP A 68 2.16 -14.49 0.81
N THR A 69 2.16 -14.82 -0.47
CA THR A 69 3.05 -14.30 -1.49
C THR A 69 2.20 -14.03 -2.71
N VAL A 70 2.19 -12.78 -3.15
CA VAL A 70 1.49 -12.30 -4.33
C VAL A 70 2.51 -11.83 -5.34
N VAL A 71 2.37 -12.32 -6.57
CA VAL A 71 3.24 -11.97 -7.69
C VAL A 71 2.42 -11.59 -8.92
N GLU A 72 2.97 -10.73 -9.75
CA GLU A 72 2.46 -10.41 -11.08
C GLU A 72 3.28 -11.18 -12.10
N MET A 73 2.63 -11.81 -13.09
CA MET A 73 3.36 -12.46 -14.18
C MET A 73 3.64 -11.44 -15.29
N VAL A 74 4.92 -11.23 -15.59
CA VAL A 74 5.36 -10.25 -16.60
C VAL A 74 5.79 -10.89 -17.92
N GLY A 75 5.99 -12.21 -17.96
CA GLY A 75 6.25 -12.92 -19.21
C GLY A 75 6.69 -14.36 -19.02
N ILE A 76 6.95 -15.04 -20.13
CA ILE A 76 7.47 -16.41 -20.18
C ILE A 76 8.96 -16.35 -20.53
N LYS A 77 9.80 -17.17 -19.88
CA LYS A 77 11.21 -17.32 -20.26
C LYS A 77 11.29 -18.23 -21.49
N ASN A 78 11.58 -17.67 -22.66
CA ASN A 78 11.90 -18.44 -23.86
C ASN A 78 13.30 -19.06 -23.71
N GLN A 79 13.45 -20.33 -24.12
CA GLN A 79 14.66 -21.13 -23.90
C GLN A 79 15.76 -20.94 -24.96
N GLU A 80 15.68 -19.93 -25.83
CA GLU A 80 16.56 -19.81 -27.00
C GLU A 80 17.48 -18.57 -27.03
N GLU A 81 17.52 -17.72 -26.00
CA GLU A 81 18.33 -16.47 -26.06
C GLU A 81 19.44 -16.32 -25.00
N ASP A 82 19.75 -17.35 -24.20
CA ASP A 82 20.77 -17.23 -23.13
C ASP A 82 22.02 -18.11 -23.38
N GLU A 83 22.62 -18.05 -24.58
CA GLU A 83 23.99 -18.60 -24.77
C GLU A 83 25.04 -17.65 -25.37
N SER A 84 24.73 -16.39 -25.68
CA SER A 84 25.80 -15.47 -26.13
C SER A 84 25.44 -13.99 -26.03
N SER A 85 25.70 -13.38 -24.88
CA SER A 85 26.31 -12.04 -24.80
C SER A 85 26.66 -11.71 -23.36
N ASN A 86 27.95 -11.45 -23.16
CA ASN A 86 28.57 -11.10 -21.90
C ASN A 86 28.41 -9.58 -21.67
N ASP A 87 27.18 -9.11 -21.47
CA ASP A 87 26.89 -7.72 -21.12
C ASP A 87 26.08 -7.64 -19.82
N LYS A 88 26.54 -6.72 -18.96
CA LYS A 88 25.95 -6.46 -17.64
C LYS A 88 24.46 -6.16 -17.78
N PRO A 89 23.59 -6.65 -16.87
CA PRO A 89 22.19 -6.28 -16.94
C PRO A 89 22.07 -4.79 -16.58
N GLU A 90 21.79 -3.97 -17.59
CA GLU A 90 21.18 -2.66 -17.39
C GLU A 90 19.89 -2.86 -16.58
N GLU A 91 19.80 -2.12 -15.49
CA GLU A 91 18.71 -2.13 -14.54
C GLU A 91 17.48 -1.49 -15.19
N VAL A 92 16.72 -2.28 -15.96
CA VAL A 92 15.47 -1.82 -16.56
C VAL A 92 14.39 -1.78 -15.48
N VAL A 93 14.32 -0.65 -14.79
CA VAL A 93 13.23 -0.25 -13.89
C VAL A 93 11.98 0.00 -14.73
N TRP A 94 11.07 -0.97 -14.80
CA TRP A 94 9.72 -0.71 -15.30
C TRP A 94 8.81 -0.27 -14.15
N VAL A 95 8.62 1.05 -14.10
CA VAL A 95 7.58 1.73 -13.33
C VAL A 95 6.21 1.14 -13.70
N SER A 96 5.44 0.77 -12.69
CA SER A 96 4.08 0.22 -12.84
C SER A 96 3.19 1.20 -13.61
N LYS A 97 2.62 0.73 -14.73
CA LYS A 97 1.44 1.33 -15.36
C LYS A 97 0.22 1.13 -14.46
N ASN A 98 0.11 1.89 -13.38
CA ASN A 98 -1.18 2.46 -12.97
C ASN A 98 -1.12 3.88 -13.51
N GLN A 99 -2.19 4.40 -14.12
CA GLN A 99 -2.28 5.78 -14.62
C GLN A 99 -1.45 6.75 -13.77
N GLN A 100 -0.21 6.98 -14.20
CA GLN A 100 0.70 7.93 -13.59
C GLN A 100 0.27 9.23 -14.23
N GLN A 101 -0.86 9.74 -13.76
CA GLN A 101 -1.04 11.17 -13.81
C GLN A 101 0.13 11.68 -12.99
N ASP A 102 1.16 12.22 -13.65
CA ASP A 102 2.28 12.85 -12.99
C ASP A 102 1.70 14.04 -12.23
N TYR A 103 1.35 13.80 -10.96
CA TYR A 103 0.91 14.85 -10.07
C TYR A 103 2.09 15.78 -9.89
N GLU A 104 1.94 17.03 -10.31
CA GLU A 104 2.94 18.04 -10.08
C GLU A 104 3.09 18.26 -8.57
N ILE A 105 4.26 17.91 -8.03
CA ILE A 105 4.59 18.13 -6.63
C ILE A 105 4.92 19.61 -6.46
N SER A 106 4.15 20.31 -5.63
CA SER A 106 4.33 21.74 -5.34
C SER A 106 5.70 22.01 -4.70
N GLU A 107 6.18 23.25 -4.83
CA GLU A 107 7.46 23.66 -4.22
C GLU A 107 7.42 23.52 -2.69
N GLU A 108 6.28 23.79 -2.07
CA GLU A 108 6.04 23.57 -0.64
C GLU A 108 6.28 22.09 -0.26
N LEU A 109 5.68 21.14 -0.98
CA LEU A 109 5.90 19.72 -0.70
C LEU A 109 7.34 19.31 -0.96
N ARG A 110 7.97 19.82 -2.03
CA ARG A 110 9.38 19.54 -2.35
C ARG A 110 10.33 20.02 -1.25
N SER A 111 9.99 21.11 -0.58
CA SER A 111 10.81 21.68 0.50
C SER A 111 11.00 20.72 1.68
N HIS A 112 10.10 19.73 1.84
CA HIS A 112 10.18 18.69 2.87
C HIS A 112 11.08 17.50 2.51
N MET A 113 11.76 17.51 1.36
CA MET A 113 12.65 16.41 0.98
C MET A 113 13.79 16.16 1.99
N PRO A 114 14.50 17.18 2.52
CA PRO A 114 15.54 16.94 3.53
C PRO A 114 14.99 16.35 4.83
N ASP A 115 13.79 16.77 5.23
CA ASP A 115 13.08 16.22 6.40
C ASP A 115 12.75 14.75 6.17
N PHE A 116 12.29 14.42 4.96
CA PHE A 116 11.97 13.06 4.58
C PHE A 116 13.18 12.13 4.52
N GLU A 117 14.35 12.62 4.11
CA GLU A 117 15.58 11.82 4.12
C GLU A 117 15.97 11.41 5.54
N ILE A 118 15.92 12.35 6.49
CA ILE A 118 16.21 12.08 7.91
C ILE A 118 15.12 11.22 8.54
N TYR A 119 13.86 11.43 8.15
CA TYR A 119 12.76 10.55 8.51
C TYR A 119 13.01 9.11 8.08
N LEU A 120 13.40 8.90 6.81
CA LEU A 120 13.70 7.58 6.30
C LEU A 120 14.94 6.98 6.98
N GLN A 121 15.98 7.78 7.22
CA GLN A 121 17.14 7.37 8.03
C GLN A 121 16.71 6.85 9.40
N THR A 122 15.78 7.54 10.07
CA THR A 122 15.21 7.10 11.36
C THR A 122 14.59 5.72 11.26
N LEU A 123 13.79 5.48 10.21
CA LEU A 123 13.12 4.20 10.00
C LEU A 123 14.09 3.08 9.62
N ILE A 124 15.14 3.37 8.85
CA ILE A 124 16.21 2.41 8.54
C ILE A 124 16.99 2.07 9.81
N SER A 125 17.33 3.07 10.64
CA SER A 125 17.99 2.86 11.93
C SER A 125 17.12 2.00 12.85
N GLN A 126 15.81 2.25 12.93
CA GLN A 126 14.87 1.41 13.67
C GLN A 126 14.78 -0.03 13.13
N ALA A 127 14.96 -0.23 11.83
CA ALA A 127 15.00 -1.56 11.22
C ALA A 127 16.32 -2.29 11.50
N LEU A 128 17.42 -1.54 11.71
CA LEU A 128 18.73 -2.07 12.06
C LEU A 128 18.86 -2.36 13.56
N ASP A 129 18.24 -1.54 14.40
CA ASP A 129 18.12 -1.66 15.86
C ASP A 129 16.71 -1.28 16.31
N ASN A 130 15.99 -2.24 16.91
CA ASN A 130 14.59 -2.03 17.29
C ASN A 130 14.40 -1.09 18.50
N ASN A 131 15.47 -0.63 19.15
CA ASN A 131 15.41 0.32 20.26
C ASN A 131 15.67 1.77 19.82
N PHE A 132 16.11 1.99 18.58
CA PHE A 132 16.53 3.31 18.11
C PHE A 132 15.47 4.40 18.31
N LEU A 133 14.21 4.15 17.92
CA LEU A 133 13.11 5.10 18.12
C LEU A 133 12.94 5.45 19.61
N LYS A 134 13.02 4.45 20.48
CA LYS A 134 12.87 4.67 21.92
C LYS A 134 13.99 5.56 22.45
N GLU A 135 15.22 5.28 22.04
CA GLU A 135 16.42 6.02 22.46
C GLU A 135 16.33 7.49 22.03
N ILE A 136 16.04 7.78 20.76
CA ILE A 136 15.96 9.17 20.28
C ILE A 136 14.84 9.98 20.97
N TYR A 137 13.73 9.35 21.36
CA TYR A 137 12.65 10.03 22.08
C TYR A 137 13.02 10.25 23.56
N GLU A 138 13.66 9.28 24.22
CA GLU A 138 14.12 9.41 25.60
C GLU A 138 15.22 10.47 25.73
N GLU A 139 16.12 10.56 24.76
CA GLU A 139 17.21 11.53 24.71
C GLU A 139 16.78 12.91 24.19
N ASN A 140 15.57 13.03 23.64
CA ASN A 140 15.09 14.22 22.91
C ASN A 140 16.10 14.64 21.81
N ASP A 141 16.50 13.69 20.97
CA ASP A 141 17.39 13.96 19.86
C ASP A 141 16.64 14.75 18.76
N ASP A 142 16.69 16.08 18.85
CA ASP A 142 16.00 17.00 17.95
C ASP A 142 16.32 16.76 16.48
N TYR A 143 17.51 16.24 16.15
CA TYR A 143 17.90 15.94 14.78
C TYR A 143 16.93 14.94 14.13
N PHE A 144 16.53 13.89 14.86
CA PHE A 144 15.59 12.89 14.38
C PHE A 144 14.13 13.24 14.75
N VAL A 145 13.90 13.61 16.01
CA VAL A 145 12.56 13.78 16.58
C VAL A 145 11.78 14.88 15.85
N GLU A 146 12.43 16.01 15.56
CA GLU A 146 11.75 17.13 14.89
C GLU A 146 11.35 16.77 13.45
N ARG A 147 12.23 16.06 12.72
CA ARG A 147 11.95 15.65 11.33
C ARG A 147 10.85 14.60 11.26
N VAL A 148 10.82 13.68 12.23
CA VAL A 148 9.71 12.72 12.39
C VAL A 148 8.40 13.43 12.66
N LYS A 149 8.42 14.41 13.56
CA LYS A 149 7.24 15.20 13.89
C LYS A 149 6.68 15.93 12.67
N ILE A 150 7.52 16.59 11.87
CA ILE A 150 7.09 17.32 10.66
C ILE A 150 6.34 16.39 9.69
N ILE A 151 6.93 15.24 9.35
CA ILE A 151 6.30 14.31 8.40
C ILE A 151 5.03 13.67 8.98
N ASP A 152 5.03 13.32 10.25
CA ASP A 152 3.86 12.73 10.92
C ASP A 152 2.71 13.76 11.04
N GLU A 153 3.00 15.04 11.30
CA GLU A 153 2.00 16.13 11.32
C GLU A 153 1.37 16.37 9.95
N LEU A 154 2.16 16.35 8.87
CA LEU A 154 1.66 16.46 7.50
C LEU A 154 0.70 15.32 7.15
N ALA A 155 1.02 14.09 7.57
CA ALA A 155 0.15 12.94 7.39
C ALA A 155 -1.13 13.07 8.22
N GLU A 156 -1.03 13.50 9.48
CA GLU A 156 -2.19 13.69 10.36
C GLU A 156 -3.14 14.77 9.84
N GLU A 157 -2.62 15.86 9.25
CA GLU A 157 -3.45 16.87 8.59
C GLU A 157 -4.31 16.26 7.47
N ARG A 158 -3.74 15.36 6.65
CA ARG A 158 -4.47 14.70 5.56
C ARG A 158 -5.49 13.69 6.09
N LYS A 159 -5.19 12.98 7.18
CA LYS A 159 -6.19 12.15 7.87
C LYS A 159 -7.37 13.00 8.32
N ARG A 160 -7.12 14.14 8.98
CA ARG A 160 -8.18 15.06 9.41
C ARG A 160 -9.04 15.53 8.25
N LYS A 161 -8.44 15.93 7.12
CA LYS A 161 -9.17 16.31 5.89
C LYS A 161 -10.14 15.21 5.43
N ILE A 162 -9.71 13.94 5.41
CA ILE A 162 -10.61 12.83 5.06
C ILE A 162 -11.74 12.69 6.08
N LEU A 163 -11.44 12.78 7.38
CA LEU A 163 -12.43 12.64 8.43
C LEU A 163 -13.49 13.75 8.43
N GLU A 164 -13.18 14.94 7.91
CA GLU A 164 -14.11 16.06 7.74
C GLU A 164 -15.12 15.88 6.61
N ILE A 165 -14.78 15.05 5.61
CA ILE A 165 -15.64 14.78 4.45
C ILE A 165 -16.39 13.44 4.59
N VAL A 166 -16.17 12.67 5.65
CA VAL A 166 -16.85 11.37 5.86
C VAL A 166 -17.63 11.31 7.16
N GLN A 167 -18.69 10.50 7.16
CA GLN A 167 -19.51 10.19 8.34
C GLN A 167 -19.37 8.71 8.70
N TRP A 168 -18.13 8.24 8.88
CA TRP A 168 -17.90 6.86 9.31
C TRP A 168 -18.22 6.67 10.78
N ASN A 169 -18.83 5.53 11.13
CA ASN A 169 -18.96 5.11 12.52
C ASN A 169 -17.61 4.70 13.13
N ASP A 170 -17.54 4.73 14.46
CA ASP A 170 -16.31 4.47 15.21
C ASP A 170 -15.77 3.07 14.99
N LYS A 171 -16.65 2.06 14.84
CA LYS A 171 -16.22 0.67 14.61
C LYS A 171 -15.42 0.55 13.31
N PHE A 172 -15.83 1.22 12.25
CA PHE A 172 -15.10 1.23 10.98
C PHE A 172 -13.80 2.04 11.08
N ARG A 173 -13.83 3.23 11.69
CA ARG A 173 -12.64 4.08 11.91
C ARG A 173 -11.57 3.35 12.72
N ASN A 174 -11.93 2.81 13.88
CA ASN A 174 -11.02 2.07 14.75
C ASN A 174 -10.39 0.86 14.04
N SER A 175 -11.14 0.22 13.14
CA SER A 175 -10.59 -0.89 12.34
C SER A 175 -9.59 -0.39 11.29
N LEU A 176 -9.86 0.74 10.65
CA LEU A 176 -8.93 1.38 9.72
C LEU A 176 -7.65 1.87 10.40
N ASP A 177 -7.69 2.25 11.68
CA ASP A 177 -6.50 2.64 12.47
C ASP A 177 -5.74 1.44 13.05
N THR A 178 -6.38 0.27 13.11
CA THR A 178 -5.80 -0.96 13.69
C THR A 178 -5.06 -1.80 12.65
N TRP A 179 -5.66 -1.95 11.46
CA TRP A 179 -5.21 -2.91 10.46
C TRP A 179 -4.44 -2.19 9.34
N PRO A 180 -3.14 -2.48 9.15
CA PRO A 180 -2.28 -1.69 8.26
C PRO A 180 -2.57 -1.85 6.77
N CYS A 181 -3.43 -2.79 6.38
CA CYS A 181 -3.71 -3.07 4.99
C CYS A 181 -5.21 -3.17 4.73
N ILE A 182 -5.62 -2.73 3.55
CA ILE A 182 -6.99 -2.82 3.04
C ILE A 182 -6.99 -3.40 1.63
N ASN A 183 -7.94 -4.29 1.37
CA ASN A 183 -8.25 -4.83 0.06
C ASN A 183 -9.71 -4.53 -0.28
N VAL A 184 -9.99 -4.17 -1.53
CA VAL A 184 -11.34 -3.81 -1.96
C VAL A 184 -11.78 -4.74 -3.08
N MET A 185 -12.96 -5.31 -2.93
CA MET A 185 -13.59 -6.20 -3.91
C MET A 185 -14.98 -5.67 -4.26
N ILE A 186 -15.50 -6.03 -5.44
CA ILE A 186 -16.90 -5.73 -5.78
C ILE A 186 -17.80 -6.72 -5.03
N THR A 187 -18.87 -6.22 -4.41
CA THR A 187 -19.95 -7.06 -3.86
C THR A 187 -21.25 -6.74 -4.56
N LYS A 188 -22.17 -7.71 -4.60
CA LYS A 188 -23.54 -7.53 -5.11
C LYS A 188 -24.56 -7.36 -3.98
N ASN A 189 -24.10 -7.18 -2.74
CA ASN A 189 -25.01 -6.91 -1.63
C ASN A 189 -25.61 -5.50 -1.80
N ALA A 190 -26.92 -5.36 -1.61
CA ALA A 190 -27.64 -4.09 -1.70
C ALA A 190 -27.98 -3.51 -0.32
N ASP A 191 -27.50 -4.13 0.76
CA ASP A 191 -27.62 -3.61 2.13
C ASP A 191 -26.98 -2.21 2.25
N MET A 192 -27.39 -1.45 3.26
CA MET A 192 -26.82 -0.13 3.51
C MET A 192 -25.33 -0.22 3.89
N CYS A 193 -24.54 0.72 3.39
CA CYS A 193 -23.10 0.85 3.67
C CYS A 193 -22.83 0.79 5.17
N GLN A 194 -22.04 -0.19 5.59
CA GLN A 194 -21.71 -0.42 7.00
C GLN A 194 -20.77 0.64 7.59
N ALA A 195 -20.22 1.54 6.77
CA ALA A 195 -19.39 2.64 7.22
C ALA A 195 -20.20 3.91 7.50
N CYS A 196 -21.02 4.37 6.54
CA CYS A 196 -21.74 5.64 6.63
C CYS A 196 -23.26 5.51 6.77
N SER A 197 -23.84 4.34 6.53
CA SER A 197 -25.29 4.10 6.56
C SER A 197 -26.14 4.99 5.63
N ASN A 198 -25.53 5.67 4.65
CA ASN A 198 -26.20 6.66 3.80
C ASN A 198 -26.49 6.19 2.36
N GLN A 199 -25.78 5.16 1.88
CA GLN A 199 -25.86 4.68 0.50
C GLN A 199 -25.80 3.14 0.50
N PRO A 200 -26.36 2.46 -0.52
CA PRO A 200 -26.18 1.02 -0.68
C PRO A 200 -24.70 0.63 -0.78
N ALA A 201 -24.34 -0.52 -0.21
CA ALA A 201 -23.04 -1.11 -0.38
C ALA A 201 -22.84 -1.57 -1.83
N THR A 202 -21.64 -1.39 -2.36
CA THR A 202 -21.25 -1.86 -3.70
C THR A 202 -19.87 -2.52 -3.69
N LYS A 203 -19.14 -2.36 -2.59
CA LYS A 203 -17.78 -2.88 -2.37
C LYS A 203 -17.69 -3.61 -1.04
N LEU A 204 -16.78 -4.56 -0.98
CA LEU A 204 -16.32 -5.21 0.24
C LEU A 204 -14.90 -4.73 0.55
N SER A 205 -14.75 -3.96 1.62
CA SER A 205 -13.47 -3.57 2.21
C SER A 205 -13.04 -4.61 3.22
N GLN A 206 -11.96 -5.33 2.89
CA GLN A 206 -11.32 -6.33 3.74
C GLN A 206 -10.01 -5.78 4.32
N LEU A 207 -9.97 -5.60 5.62
CA LEU A 207 -8.83 -5.15 6.40
C LEU A 207 -7.98 -6.35 6.84
N TYR A 208 -6.66 -6.21 6.78
CA TYR A 208 -5.71 -7.26 7.12
C TYR A 208 -4.34 -6.70 7.52
N GLY A 209 -3.39 -7.60 7.76
CA GLY A 209 -2.05 -7.27 8.25
C GLY A 209 -1.91 -7.53 9.75
N GLN A 210 -0.73 -7.24 10.29
CA GLN A 210 -0.45 -7.41 11.72
C GLN A 210 -0.58 -6.05 12.41
N PRO A 211 -1.42 -5.90 13.44
CA PRO A 211 -1.46 -4.67 14.22
C PRO A 211 -0.09 -4.37 14.83
N TYR A 212 0.19 -3.09 15.07
CA TYR A 212 1.47 -2.65 15.58
C TYR A 212 1.31 -1.54 16.63
N ASN A 213 2.36 -1.32 17.42
CA ASN A 213 2.45 -0.19 18.33
C ASN A 213 2.97 1.03 17.55
N GLN A 214 2.24 2.15 17.59
CA GLN A 214 2.52 3.32 16.75
C GLN A 214 3.83 4.04 17.10
N GLU A 215 4.29 3.95 18.35
CA GLU A 215 5.53 4.58 18.81
C GLU A 215 6.77 3.77 18.41
N THR A 216 6.70 2.45 18.57
CA THR A 216 7.86 1.54 18.38
C THR A 216 7.87 0.84 17.03
N LEU A 217 6.76 0.89 16.29
CA LEU A 217 6.50 0.18 15.03
C LEU A 217 6.59 -1.35 15.11
N ARG A 218 6.63 -1.89 16.34
CA ARG A 218 6.69 -3.33 16.58
C ARG A 218 5.30 -3.94 16.43
N SER A 219 5.28 -5.15 15.86
CA SER A 219 4.07 -5.96 15.80
C SER A 219 3.53 -6.25 17.20
N ARG A 220 2.22 -6.14 17.36
CA ARG A 220 1.47 -6.54 18.56
C ARG A 220 0.43 -7.58 18.19
N GLU A 221 -0.02 -8.37 19.15
CA GLU A 221 -1.15 -9.27 18.92
C GLU A 221 -2.46 -8.46 18.78
N PRO A 222 -3.39 -8.90 17.92
CA PRO A 222 -4.74 -8.33 17.87
C PRO A 222 -5.47 -8.58 19.18
N MET A 223 -6.20 -7.59 19.67
CA MET A 223 -7.09 -7.78 20.81
C MET A 223 -8.30 -8.63 20.39
N PRO A 224 -8.94 -9.38 21.31
CA PRO A 224 -10.11 -10.20 20.98
C PRO A 224 -11.24 -9.41 20.29
N SER A 225 -11.44 -8.15 20.67
CA SER A 225 -12.42 -7.24 20.07
C SER A 225 -12.13 -6.83 18.63
N GLU A 226 -10.88 -6.97 18.16
CA GLU A 226 -10.42 -6.56 16.83
C GLU A 226 -10.52 -7.70 15.80
N VAL A 227 -10.60 -8.96 16.24
CA VAL A 227 -10.50 -10.14 15.37
C VAL A 227 -11.65 -10.21 14.36
N ASP A 228 -12.87 -9.87 14.80
CA ASP A 228 -14.09 -9.98 14.00
C ASP A 228 -14.37 -8.72 13.15
N THR A 229 -13.56 -7.67 13.27
CA THR A 229 -13.79 -6.36 12.64
C THR A 229 -12.90 -6.12 11.44
N LYS A 230 -12.97 -7.04 10.46
CA LYS A 230 -12.09 -7.01 9.27
C LYS A 230 -12.81 -6.85 7.95
N ASN A 231 -14.10 -7.18 7.87
CA ASN A 231 -14.83 -7.16 6.61
C ASN A 231 -15.98 -6.17 6.72
N TYR A 232 -16.04 -5.22 5.79
CA TYR A 232 -17.05 -4.18 5.75
C TYR A 232 -17.61 -4.02 4.35
N GLU A 233 -18.92 -4.15 4.22
CA GLU A 233 -19.62 -3.81 2.98
C GLU A 233 -19.89 -2.32 2.94
N VAL A 234 -19.32 -1.63 1.96
CA VAL A 234 -19.29 -0.17 1.89
C VAL A 234 -19.68 0.32 0.50
N CYS A 235 -20.19 1.54 0.41
CA CYS A 235 -20.44 2.20 -0.87
C CYS A 235 -19.11 2.62 -1.54
N ASP A 236 -19.15 2.89 -2.85
CA ASP A 236 -17.98 3.32 -3.64
C ASP A 236 -17.21 4.48 -3.00
N ARG A 237 -17.93 5.49 -2.51
CA ARG A 237 -17.33 6.67 -1.86
C ARG A 237 -16.54 6.29 -0.61
N CYS A 238 -17.15 5.51 0.29
CA CYS A 238 -16.49 5.07 1.51
C CYS A 238 -15.33 4.12 1.20
N SER A 239 -15.45 3.29 0.17
CA SER A 239 -14.37 2.41 -0.28
C SER A 239 -13.14 3.20 -0.77
N ASN A 240 -13.34 4.23 -1.58
CA ASN A 240 -12.24 5.07 -2.06
C ASN A 240 -11.57 5.85 -0.91
N LEU A 241 -12.37 6.54 -0.10
CA LEU A 241 -11.86 7.36 1.01
C LEU A 241 -11.20 6.52 2.10
N SER A 242 -11.71 5.32 2.40
CA SER A 242 -11.11 4.43 3.40
C SER A 242 -9.76 3.86 2.96
N GLN A 243 -9.57 3.61 1.66
CA GLN A 243 -8.26 3.23 1.13
C GLN A 243 -7.23 4.35 1.28
N MET A 244 -7.62 5.60 0.97
CA MET A 244 -6.72 6.75 1.15
C MET A 244 -6.43 6.99 2.63
N TYR A 245 -7.44 6.92 3.49
CA TYR A 245 -7.27 7.08 4.93
C TYR A 245 -6.32 6.03 5.50
N ASN A 246 -6.55 4.75 5.21
CA ASN A 246 -5.69 3.65 5.68
C ASN A 246 -4.24 3.83 5.22
N LYS A 247 -4.04 4.20 3.94
CA LYS A 247 -2.70 4.45 3.39
C LYS A 247 -1.96 5.58 4.10
N VAL A 248 -2.66 6.67 4.45
CA VAL A 248 -2.05 7.80 5.19
C VAL A 248 -1.82 7.41 6.66
N SER A 249 -2.79 6.76 7.32
CA SER A 249 -2.68 6.30 8.71
C SER A 249 -1.50 5.36 8.96
N HIS A 250 -1.16 4.53 7.98
CA HIS A 250 -0.11 3.53 8.12
C HIS A 250 1.16 3.86 7.34
N GLN A 251 1.28 5.07 6.78
CA GLN A 251 2.42 5.49 5.96
C GLN A 251 3.78 5.25 6.64
N LYS A 252 3.92 5.67 7.91
CA LYS A 252 5.15 5.46 8.70
C LYS A 252 5.49 3.97 8.84
N TYR A 253 4.48 3.16 9.13
CA TYR A 253 4.63 1.72 9.28
C TYR A 253 4.97 1.03 7.96
N ASP A 254 4.36 1.44 6.85
CA ASP A 254 4.64 0.93 5.51
C ASP A 254 6.08 1.21 5.09
N TYR A 255 6.59 2.42 5.35
CA TYR A 255 7.98 2.77 5.09
C TYR A 255 8.93 2.01 6.00
N TYR A 256 8.63 1.86 7.30
CA TYR A 256 9.41 1.00 8.19
C TYR A 256 9.44 -0.46 7.72
N SER A 257 8.31 -1.00 7.28
CA SER A 257 8.20 -2.37 6.77
C SER A 257 9.04 -2.57 5.50
N GLN A 258 9.04 -1.57 4.61
CA GLN A 258 9.93 -1.56 3.43
C GLN A 258 11.41 -1.48 3.85
N CYS A 259 11.77 -0.58 4.76
CA CYS A 259 13.14 -0.48 5.28
C CYS A 259 13.60 -1.79 5.91
N LYS A 260 12.76 -2.41 6.75
CA LYS A 260 13.03 -3.69 7.40
C LYS A 260 13.24 -4.81 6.40
N SER A 261 12.42 -4.86 5.36
CA SER A 261 12.55 -5.84 4.28
C SER A 261 13.86 -5.66 3.51
N THR A 262 14.19 -4.41 3.15
CA THR A 262 15.44 -4.07 2.45
C THR A 262 16.67 -4.36 3.31
N VAL A 263 16.67 -3.97 4.59
CA VAL A 263 17.74 -4.28 5.55
C VAL A 263 17.92 -5.79 5.70
N THR A 264 16.84 -6.54 5.86
CA THR A 264 16.87 -8.00 5.98
C THR A 264 17.46 -8.64 4.73
N ASN A 265 17.01 -8.21 3.54
CA ASN A 265 17.54 -8.70 2.28
C ASN A 265 19.03 -8.38 2.12
N THR A 266 19.48 -7.18 2.50
CA THR A 266 20.90 -6.79 2.47
C THR A 266 21.73 -7.64 3.42
N ARG A 267 21.24 -7.94 4.64
CA ARG A 267 21.93 -8.83 5.58
C ARG A 267 22.05 -10.26 5.07
N VAL A 268 21.04 -10.76 4.36
CA VAL A 268 21.05 -12.10 3.76
C VAL A 268 22.01 -12.17 2.57
N THR A 269 21.97 -11.16 1.69
CA THR A 269 22.79 -11.12 0.46
C THR A 269 24.25 -10.75 0.74
N HIS A 270 24.51 -9.94 1.78
CA HIS A 270 25.83 -9.47 2.15
C HIS A 270 26.08 -9.60 3.67
N PRO A 271 26.26 -10.83 4.20
CA PRO A 271 26.36 -11.07 5.66
C PRO A 271 27.55 -10.40 6.35
N SER A 272 28.59 -10.02 5.59
CA SER A 272 29.77 -9.33 6.11
C SER A 272 29.59 -7.83 6.30
N LYS A 273 28.51 -7.22 5.77
CA LYS A 273 28.28 -5.79 5.92
C LYS A 273 27.83 -5.45 7.34
N HIS A 274 28.54 -4.51 7.97
CA HIS A 274 28.16 -3.96 9.27
C HIS A 274 26.98 -2.99 9.15
N THR A 275 26.26 -2.79 10.26
CA THR A 275 25.10 -1.90 10.37
C THR A 275 25.31 -0.52 9.75
N THR A 276 26.43 0.14 10.06
CA THR A 276 26.76 1.48 9.54
C THR A 276 26.99 1.50 8.02
N THR A 277 27.55 0.42 7.47
CA THR A 277 27.73 0.26 6.03
C THR A 277 26.39 0.05 5.33
N ILE A 278 25.51 -0.79 5.91
CA ILE A 278 24.17 -1.00 5.38
C ILE A 278 23.39 0.32 5.36
N LEU A 279 23.39 1.07 6.46
CA LEU A 279 22.70 2.35 6.55
C LEU A 279 23.16 3.31 5.44
N ARG A 280 24.47 3.52 5.31
CA ARG A 280 25.05 4.40 4.29
C ARG A 280 24.71 3.96 2.87
N ASP A 281 24.81 2.67 2.59
CA ASP A 281 24.54 2.14 1.24
C ASP A 281 23.05 2.31 0.87
N LEU A 282 22.13 2.17 1.84
CA LEU A 282 20.70 2.41 1.60
C LEU A 282 20.38 3.90 1.43
N LEU A 283 21.03 4.76 2.20
CA LEU A 283 20.88 6.22 2.08
C LEU A 283 21.51 6.77 0.80
N ALA A 284 22.47 6.06 0.20
CA ALA A 284 23.06 6.42 -1.09
C ALA A 284 22.18 6.04 -2.30
N ASN A 285 21.03 5.38 -2.08
CA ASN A 285 20.11 5.01 -3.14
C ASN A 285 19.08 6.11 -3.39
N ASP A 286 19.52 7.20 -4.03
CA ASP A 286 18.69 8.38 -4.32
C ASP A 286 17.40 8.02 -5.06
N HIS A 287 17.46 7.06 -5.99
CA HIS A 287 16.29 6.64 -6.77
C HIS A 287 15.21 6.00 -5.87
N TRP A 288 15.61 5.14 -4.92
CA TRP A 288 14.67 4.53 -3.99
C TRP A 288 14.04 5.56 -3.05
N ILE A 289 14.86 6.43 -2.45
CA ILE A 289 14.38 7.49 -1.55
C ILE A 289 13.41 8.40 -2.31
N MET A 290 13.78 8.82 -3.52
CA MET A 290 12.93 9.69 -4.34
C MET A 290 11.64 9.00 -4.78
N GLY A 291 11.68 7.70 -5.04
CA GLY A 291 10.47 6.90 -5.29
C GLY A 291 9.52 6.90 -4.10
N LEU A 292 10.03 6.70 -2.89
CA LEU A 292 9.22 6.73 -1.67
C LEU A 292 8.62 8.11 -1.40
N PHE A 293 9.43 9.18 -1.56
CA PHE A 293 8.97 10.56 -1.40
C PHE A 293 7.90 10.93 -2.41
N ARG A 294 8.11 10.63 -3.70
CA ARG A 294 7.10 10.86 -4.74
C ARG A 294 5.80 10.12 -4.45
N SER A 295 5.88 8.89 -3.96
CA SER A 295 4.69 8.12 -3.54
C SER A 295 3.96 8.78 -2.37
N MET A 296 4.70 9.33 -1.39
CA MET A 296 4.16 10.11 -0.27
C MET A 296 3.39 11.32 -0.78
N CYS A 297 4.06 12.20 -1.52
CA CYS A 297 3.49 13.43 -2.05
C CYS A 297 2.27 13.14 -2.93
N THR A 298 2.34 12.14 -3.82
CA THR A 298 1.22 11.74 -4.67
C THR A 298 0.01 11.32 -3.84
N THR A 299 0.22 10.62 -2.74
CA THR A 299 -0.87 10.20 -1.85
C THR A 299 -1.51 11.42 -1.18
N TRP A 300 -0.70 12.34 -0.67
CA TRP A 300 -1.20 13.57 -0.05
C TRP A 300 -1.93 14.48 -1.04
N ILE A 301 -1.42 14.65 -2.26
CA ILE A 301 -2.07 15.43 -3.32
C ILE A 301 -3.43 14.84 -3.68
N LYS A 302 -3.55 13.51 -3.73
CA LYS A 302 -4.84 12.85 -3.98
C LYS A 302 -5.84 13.14 -2.87
N VAL A 303 -5.41 13.10 -1.61
CA VAL A 303 -6.26 13.45 -0.47
C VAL A 303 -6.69 14.91 -0.52
N ASP A 304 -5.74 15.81 -0.77
CA ASP A 304 -6.01 17.24 -0.86
C ASP A 304 -7.00 17.54 -2.01
N ARG A 305 -6.87 16.88 -3.17
CA ARG A 305 -7.82 17.00 -4.28
C ARG A 305 -9.22 16.51 -3.88
N LEU A 306 -9.33 15.31 -3.30
CA LEU A 306 -10.61 14.75 -2.87
C LEU A 306 -11.30 15.65 -1.84
N TYR A 307 -10.53 16.26 -0.94
CA TYR A 307 -11.04 17.21 0.04
C TYR A 307 -11.59 18.48 -0.62
N GLN A 308 -10.84 19.07 -1.56
CA GLN A 308 -11.27 20.27 -2.28
C GLN A 308 -12.51 20.02 -3.15
N GLU A 309 -12.57 18.88 -3.84
CA GLU A 309 -13.75 18.48 -4.62
C GLU A 309 -15.01 18.43 -3.75
N GLU A 310 -14.91 17.86 -2.54
CA GLU A 310 -16.04 17.77 -1.60
C GLU A 310 -16.44 19.12 -0.99
N LEU A 311 -15.49 20.03 -0.75
CA LEU A 311 -15.80 21.38 -0.31
C LEU A 311 -16.54 22.18 -1.40
N ASN A 312 -16.11 22.06 -2.66
CA ASN A 312 -16.76 22.74 -3.77
C ASN A 312 -18.22 22.27 -3.93
N VAL A 313 -18.47 20.97 -3.86
CA VAL A 313 -19.84 20.41 -3.92
C VAL A 313 -20.72 20.94 -2.79
N LYS A 314 -20.18 21.12 -1.58
CA LYS A 314 -20.93 21.70 -0.45
C LYS A 314 -21.25 23.17 -0.67
N ASN A 315 -20.30 23.95 -1.18
CA ASN A 315 -20.48 25.38 -1.45
C ASN A 315 -21.50 25.62 -2.56
N ASP A 316 -21.38 24.89 -3.68
CA ASP A 316 -22.34 24.97 -4.80
C ASP A 316 -23.77 24.59 -4.35
N GLY A 317 -23.89 23.61 -3.45
CA GLY A 317 -25.17 23.21 -2.86
C GLY A 317 -25.79 24.30 -1.98
N ALA A 318 -24.99 24.97 -1.15
CA ALA A 318 -25.45 26.06 -0.28
C ALA A 318 -25.88 27.30 -1.08
N GLU A 319 -25.16 27.65 -2.16
CA GLU A 319 -25.55 28.75 -3.06
C GLU A 319 -26.85 28.44 -3.82
N ALA A 320 -27.07 27.17 -4.21
CA ALA A 320 -28.29 26.73 -4.86
C ALA A 320 -29.51 26.69 -3.91
N GLU A 321 -29.31 26.46 -2.62
CA GLU A 321 -30.37 26.54 -1.61
C GLU A 321 -30.73 27.99 -1.25
N ALA A 322 -29.73 28.87 -1.06
CA ALA A 322 -29.94 30.28 -0.79
C ALA A 322 -30.70 31.00 -1.92
N SER A 323 -30.36 30.69 -3.18
CA SER A 323 -31.07 31.25 -4.35
C SER A 323 -32.52 30.75 -4.49
N LYS A 324 -32.84 29.56 -3.97
CA LYS A 324 -34.24 29.06 -3.91
C LYS A 324 -35.04 29.76 -2.81
N GLU A 325 -34.46 29.98 -1.65
CA GLU A 325 -35.12 30.71 -0.55
C GLU A 325 -35.45 32.16 -0.96
N GLU A 326 -34.49 32.89 -1.54
CA GLU A 326 -34.73 34.26 -2.05
C GLU A 326 -35.81 34.30 -3.15
N SER A 327 -35.86 33.29 -4.02
CA SER A 327 -36.90 33.21 -5.05
C SER A 327 -38.29 32.92 -4.47
N SER A 328 -38.37 32.21 -3.34
CA SER A 328 -39.62 31.86 -2.67
C SER A 328 -40.20 33.03 -1.87
N GLU A 329 -39.37 33.81 -1.17
CA GLU A 329 -39.78 35.04 -0.47
C GLU A 329 -40.23 36.15 -1.43
N ALA A 330 -39.63 36.23 -2.61
CA ALA A 330 -40.05 37.18 -3.66
C ALA A 330 -41.44 36.86 -4.24
N THR A 331 -41.86 35.59 -4.21
CA THR A 331 -43.21 35.18 -4.62
C THR A 331 -44.28 35.39 -3.56
N GLU A 332 -43.95 35.29 -2.26
CA GLU A 332 -44.91 35.53 -1.17
C GLU A 332 -45.19 37.01 -0.91
N THR A 333 -44.28 37.92 -1.30
CA THR A 333 -44.45 39.38 -1.16
C THR A 333 -45.21 40.03 -2.33
N ALA A 334 -45.56 39.27 -3.38
CA ALA A 334 -46.29 39.75 -4.56
C ALA A 334 -47.80 39.40 -4.58
N THR A 335 -48.32 38.79 -3.50
CA THR A 335 -49.76 38.56 -3.24
C THR A 335 -50.22 39.40 -2.07
#